data_AF-T0Z846-F1
#
_entry.id   AF-T0Z846-F1
#
_cell.length_a   1.000
_cell.length_b   1.000
_cell.length_c   1.000
_cell.angle_alpha   90.00
_cell.angle_beta   90.00
_cell.angle_gamma   90.00
#
_symmetry.space_group_name_H-M   'P 1'
#
loop_
_entity.id
_entity.type
_entity.pdbx_description
1 polymer ?
#
loop_
_entity_poly.entity_id
_entity_poly.type
_entity_poly.pdbx_seq_one_letter_code
_entity_poly.pdbx_strand_id
1 'polypeptide(L)'
;RLLLVENWALSSRVRKFLQVLINGRDTLVEFNEPVSLRSLIGTESGLAVRGRRITRPLRAQFVQRRTARIGPDLSHRRTVVTRVLRTSAVRAAVVQLMREKKITRRAALREAAGYANEIAANYSYAFVRFLERVLTWLWNRLYDGVTVGHLETLEQVAQGNEIVYVPCHRSHMDYL
;
A
#
# COMPACT_ATOMS: atom_id res chain seq x y z
N ARG A 1 10.12 10.80 0.70
CA ARG A 1 10.34 11.05 -0.74
C ARG A 1 10.92 9.76 -1.32
N LEU A 2 10.14 9.03 -2.10
CA LEU A 2 10.59 7.80 -2.74
C LEU A 2 11.49 8.19 -3.92
N LEU A 3 12.78 7.87 -3.86
CA LEU A 3 13.76 8.34 -4.85
C LEU A 3 13.60 7.68 -6.23
N LEU A 4 12.72 6.68 -6.38
CA LEU A 4 12.59 5.86 -7.59
C LEU A 4 11.14 5.40 -7.88
N VAL A 5 10.12 6.12 -7.38
CA VAL A 5 8.75 5.90 -7.86
C VAL A 5 8.63 6.49 -9.26
N GLU A 6 7.83 5.81 -10.10
CA GLU A 6 7.43 6.16 -11.46
C GLU A 6 7.02 7.63 -11.62
N ASN A 7 8.01 8.51 -11.65
CA ASN A 7 7.85 9.82 -12.24
C ASN A 7 8.01 9.60 -13.74
N TRP A 8 6.89 9.56 -14.45
CA TRP A 8 6.82 9.61 -15.92
C TRP A 8 7.44 10.89 -16.51
N ALA A 9 8.05 11.74 -15.68
CA ALA A 9 8.80 12.92 -16.06
C ALA A 9 10.27 12.56 -16.34
N LEU A 10 10.63 12.60 -17.64
CA LEU A 10 11.99 12.78 -18.19
C LEU A 10 13.16 12.49 -17.22
N SER A 11 13.36 11.20 -16.94
CA SER A 11 14.56 10.71 -16.24
C SER A 11 15.75 10.68 -17.19
N SER A 12 16.93 11.14 -16.74
CA SER A 12 18.20 11.01 -17.48
C SER A 12 18.49 9.54 -17.82
N ARG A 13 19.24 9.28 -18.90
CA ARG A 13 19.58 7.91 -19.36
C ARG A 13 20.25 7.08 -18.26
N VAL A 14 21.14 7.71 -17.47
CA VAL A 14 21.82 7.06 -16.32
C VAL A 14 20.83 6.67 -15.23
N ARG A 15 19.89 7.54 -14.88
CA ARG A 15 18.87 7.23 -13.89
C ARG A 15 17.92 6.12 -14.37
N LYS A 16 17.57 6.09 -15.66
CA LYS A 16 16.81 4.97 -16.25
C LYS A 16 17.60 3.66 -16.17
N PHE A 17 18.89 3.68 -16.51
CA PHE A 17 19.75 2.50 -16.40
C PHE A 17 19.82 1.98 -14.96
N LEU A 18 20.07 2.85 -13.98
CA LEU A 18 20.09 2.46 -12.57
C LEU A 18 18.72 1.95 -12.09
N GLN A 19 17.62 2.55 -12.56
CA GLN A 19 16.27 2.08 -12.23
C GLN A 19 16.01 0.68 -12.78
N VAL A 20 16.45 0.37 -14.02
CA VAL A 20 16.34 -0.97 -14.60
C VAL A 20 17.29 -1.95 -13.90
N LEU A 21 18.52 -1.55 -13.58
CA LEU A 21 19.49 -2.40 -12.89
C LEU A 21 18.99 -2.81 -11.49
N ILE A 22 18.46 -1.84 -10.73
CA ILE A 22 18.05 -2.03 -9.34
C ILE A 22 16.64 -2.63 -9.26
N ASN A 23 15.66 -2.09 -10.00
CA ASN A 23 14.25 -2.49 -9.89
C ASN A 23 13.80 -3.44 -11.01
N GLY A 24 14.60 -3.66 -12.06
CA GLY A 24 14.15 -4.44 -13.21
C GLY A 24 13.88 -5.91 -12.91
N ARG A 25 14.53 -6.48 -11.88
CA ARG A 25 14.27 -7.84 -11.41
C ARG A 25 12.94 -7.96 -10.66
N ASP A 26 12.35 -6.85 -10.22
CA ASP A 26 11.09 -6.78 -9.49
C ASP A 26 9.91 -6.39 -10.41
N THR A 27 9.96 -6.78 -11.68
CA THR A 27 8.89 -6.51 -12.64
C THR A 27 7.84 -7.61 -12.56
N LEU A 28 6.67 -7.30 -12.02
CA LEU A 28 5.51 -8.19 -12.05
C LEU A 28 4.74 -8.01 -13.35
N VAL A 29 4.59 -9.09 -14.12
CA VAL A 29 3.76 -9.13 -15.33
C VAL A 29 2.61 -10.10 -15.07
N GLU A 30 1.38 -9.62 -15.18
CA GLU A 30 0.17 -10.42 -15.01
C GLU A 30 -0.64 -10.41 -16.31
N PHE A 31 -1.00 -11.61 -16.78
CA PHE A 31 -1.89 -11.77 -17.91
C PHE A 31 -3.31 -12.02 -17.39
N ASN A 32 -4.24 -11.18 -17.81
CA ASN A 32 -5.64 -11.27 -17.42
C ASN A 32 -6.45 -11.97 -18.51
N GLU A 33 -7.67 -12.38 -18.16
CA GLU A 33 -8.62 -12.89 -19.16
C GLU A 33 -8.80 -11.90 -20.31
N PRO A 34 -8.85 -12.40 -21.55
CA PRO A 34 -9.01 -11.55 -22.72
C PRO A 34 -10.38 -10.87 -22.68
N VAL A 35 -10.38 -9.55 -22.85
CA VAL A 35 -11.62 -8.75 -22.88
C VAL A 35 -11.99 -8.44 -24.33
N SER A 36 -13.21 -8.80 -24.72
CA SER A 36 -13.73 -8.46 -26.04
C SER A 36 -13.92 -6.95 -26.17
N LEU A 37 -13.19 -6.30 -27.08
CA LEU A 37 -13.38 -4.88 -27.36
C LEU A 37 -14.76 -4.60 -27.96
N ARG A 38 -15.32 -5.58 -28.70
CA ARG A 38 -16.65 -5.47 -29.30
C ARG A 38 -17.75 -5.40 -28.24
N SER A 39 -17.60 -6.10 -27.11
CA SER A 39 -18.59 -6.03 -26.02
C SER A 39 -18.49 -4.73 -25.21
N LEU A 40 -17.33 -4.05 -25.23
CA LEU A 40 -17.13 -2.75 -24.56
C LEU A 40 -17.58 -1.56 -25.42
N ILE A 41 -17.48 -1.69 -26.74
CA ILE A 41 -17.86 -0.66 -27.70
C ILE A 41 -19.38 -0.73 -27.91
N GLY A 42 -20.12 0.27 -27.42
CA GLY A 42 -21.53 0.42 -27.74
C GLY A 42 -21.75 0.88 -29.19
N THR A 43 -23.01 0.99 -29.59
CA THR A 43 -23.45 1.53 -30.89
C THR A 43 -23.22 3.03 -31.07
N GLU A 44 -22.62 3.70 -30.08
CA GLU A 44 -22.45 5.16 -30.06
C GLU A 44 -21.48 5.69 -31.13
N SER A 45 -21.80 6.85 -31.67
CA SER A 45 -21.05 7.59 -32.69
C SER A 45 -20.02 8.52 -32.04
N GLY A 46 -18.74 8.37 -32.43
CA GLY A 46 -17.63 9.24 -32.00
C GLY A 46 -16.45 8.48 -31.39
N LEU A 47 -15.27 8.60 -32.02
CA LEU A 47 -14.03 7.93 -31.59
C LEU A 47 -13.65 8.25 -30.13
N ALA A 48 -13.82 9.50 -29.71
CA ALA A 48 -13.52 9.94 -28.35
C ALA A 48 -14.44 9.30 -27.29
N VAL A 49 -15.72 9.08 -27.62
CA VAL A 49 -16.69 8.46 -26.72
C VAL A 49 -16.41 6.96 -26.60
N ARG A 50 -16.14 6.29 -27.72
CA ARG A 50 -15.73 4.88 -27.75
C ARG A 50 -14.46 4.64 -26.94
N GLY A 51 -13.44 5.51 -27.10
CA GLY A 51 -12.21 5.44 -26.31
C GLY A 51 -12.49 5.50 -24.80
N ARG A 52 -13.26 6.49 -24.34
CA ARG A 52 -13.62 6.63 -22.92
C ARG A 52 -14.39 5.42 -22.38
N ARG A 53 -15.29 4.83 -23.18
CA ARG A 53 -16.07 3.63 -22.81
C ARG A 53 -15.17 2.40 -22.58
N ILE A 54 -14.09 2.28 -23.34
CA ILE A 54 -13.12 1.19 -23.18
C ILE A 54 -12.18 1.48 -22.00
N THR A 55 -11.66 2.70 -21.90
CA THR A 55 -10.63 3.03 -20.89
C THR A 55 -11.19 3.01 -19.47
N ARG A 56 -12.43 3.42 -19.25
CA ARG A 56 -13.05 3.44 -17.91
C ARG A 56 -13.08 2.06 -17.21
N PRO A 57 -13.69 1.01 -17.79
CA PRO A 57 -13.75 -0.31 -17.16
C PRO A 57 -12.37 -0.94 -17.04
N LEU A 58 -11.51 -0.80 -18.07
CA LEU A 58 -10.14 -1.32 -18.00
C LEU A 58 -9.32 -0.65 -16.90
N ARG A 59 -9.47 0.67 -16.72
CA ARG A 59 -8.82 1.41 -15.64
C ARG A 59 -9.34 0.97 -14.27
N ALA A 60 -10.65 0.75 -14.13
CA ALA A 60 -11.24 0.27 -12.88
C ALA A 60 -10.71 -1.13 -12.52
N GLN A 61 -10.71 -2.06 -13.48
CA GLN A 61 -10.14 -3.41 -13.30
C GLN A 61 -8.65 -3.35 -12.97
N PHE A 62 -7.87 -2.52 -13.67
CA PHE A 62 -6.46 -2.32 -13.37
C PHE A 62 -6.23 -1.83 -11.94
N VAL A 63 -6.99 -0.82 -11.50
CA VAL A 63 -6.88 -0.31 -10.12
C VAL A 63 -7.25 -1.38 -9.10
N GLN A 64 -8.32 -2.14 -9.35
CA GLN A 64 -8.75 -3.22 -8.45
C GLN A 64 -7.70 -4.32 -8.33
N ARG A 65 -7.18 -4.83 -9.46
CA ARG A 65 -6.13 -5.87 -9.46
C ARG A 65 -4.82 -5.37 -8.85
N ARG A 66 -4.40 -4.15 -9.22
CA ARG A 66 -3.23 -3.50 -8.61
C ARG A 66 -3.37 -3.40 -7.09
N THR A 67 -4.56 -3.03 -6.61
CA THR A 67 -4.86 -2.91 -5.18
C THR A 67 -4.86 -4.27 -4.49
N ALA A 68 -5.40 -5.33 -5.11
CA ALA A 68 -5.39 -6.68 -4.55
C ALA A 68 -3.96 -7.25 -4.44
N ARG A 69 -3.08 -6.94 -5.40
CA ARG A 69 -1.69 -7.44 -5.45
C ARG A 69 -0.72 -6.63 -4.61
N ILE A 70 -0.70 -5.32 -4.79
CA ILE A 70 0.29 -4.41 -4.18
C ILE A 70 -0.25 -3.79 -2.88
N GLY A 71 -1.57 -3.80 -2.70
CA GLY A 71 -2.25 -3.05 -1.65
C GLY A 71 -2.74 -1.68 -2.12
N PRO A 72 -3.58 -1.02 -1.31
CA PRO A 72 -4.06 0.33 -1.59
C PRO A 72 -2.89 1.33 -1.60
N ASP A 73 -3.06 2.43 -2.34
CA ASP A 73 -2.07 3.51 -2.30
C ASP A 73 -1.96 4.05 -0.86
N LEU A 74 -0.76 3.94 -0.30
CA LEU A 74 -0.49 4.38 1.06
C LEU A 74 -0.48 5.90 1.06
N SER A 75 -1.58 6.48 1.54
CA SER A 75 -1.66 7.91 1.79
C SER A 75 -0.47 8.36 2.65
N HIS A 76 0.06 9.54 2.35
CA HIS A 76 1.12 10.11 3.18
C HIS A 76 0.74 10.07 4.66
N ARG A 77 1.69 9.68 5.51
CA ARG A 77 1.51 9.58 6.97
C ARG A 77 0.76 10.78 7.56
N ARG A 78 1.09 12.00 7.11
CA ARG A 78 0.41 13.23 7.54
C ARG A 78 -1.10 13.24 7.23
N THR A 79 -1.50 12.75 6.06
CA THR A 79 -2.90 12.66 5.64
C THR A 79 -3.64 11.62 6.49
N VAL A 80 -3.02 10.46 6.73
CA VAL A 80 -3.58 9.40 7.58
C VAL A 80 -3.81 9.91 9.00
N VAL A 81 -2.77 10.48 9.62
CA VAL A 81 -2.86 11.08 10.97
C VAL A 81 -3.95 12.15 11.02
N THR A 82 -4.01 13.03 10.03
CA THR A 82 -5.05 14.09 9.97
C THR A 82 -6.46 13.50 9.86
N ARG A 83 -6.65 12.43 9.09
CA ARG A 83 -7.94 11.75 8.96
C ARG A 83 -8.35 11.07 10.27
N VAL A 84 -7.43 10.36 10.92
CA VAL A 84 -7.66 9.70 12.22
C VAL A 84 -8.08 10.71 13.28
N LEU A 85 -7.37 11.84 13.41
CA LEU A 85 -7.70 12.92 14.36
C LEU A 85 -9.07 13.57 14.09
N ARG A 86 -9.62 13.43 12.88
CA ARG A 86 -10.93 13.97 12.51
C ARG A 86 -12.09 13.01 12.78
N THR A 87 -11.82 11.74 13.09
CA THR A 87 -12.86 10.75 13.39
C THR A 87 -13.64 11.12 14.66
N SER A 88 -14.92 10.74 14.72
CA SER A 88 -15.80 11.00 15.87
C SER A 88 -15.26 10.36 17.15
N ALA A 89 -14.78 9.11 17.06
CA ALA A 89 -14.21 8.38 18.19
C ALA A 89 -13.01 9.12 18.80
N VAL A 90 -12.04 9.54 17.97
CA VAL A 90 -10.86 10.27 18.47
C VAL A 90 -11.25 11.65 19.02
N ARG A 91 -12.21 12.35 18.39
CA ARG A 91 -12.70 13.62 18.91
C ARG A 91 -13.40 13.48 20.27
N ALA A 92 -14.18 12.41 20.47
CA ALA A 92 -14.80 12.12 21.74
C ALA A 92 -13.74 11.83 22.82
N ALA A 93 -12.73 11.02 22.50
CA ALA A 93 -11.60 10.76 23.39
C ALA A 93 -10.82 12.04 23.74
N VAL A 94 -10.62 12.95 22.78
CA VAL A 94 -9.99 14.26 23.03
C VAL A 94 -10.82 15.10 24.01
N VAL A 95 -12.15 15.12 23.87
CA VAL A 95 -13.04 15.85 24.80
C VAL A 95 -12.99 15.24 26.20
N GLN A 96 -12.95 13.91 26.31
CA GLN A 96 -12.78 13.22 27.59
C GLN A 96 -11.43 13.57 28.24
N LEU A 97 -10.34 13.49 27.48
CA LEU A 97 -8.99 13.85 27.93
C LEU A 97 -8.90 15.31 28.42
N MET A 98 -9.59 16.23 27.73
CA MET A 98 -9.69 17.62 28.16
C MET A 98 -10.34 17.76 29.54
N ARG A 99 -11.40 16.98 29.82
CA ARG A 99 -12.11 17.02 31.10
C ARG A 99 -11.28 16.40 32.23
N GLU A 100 -10.65 15.26 31.96
CA GLU A 100 -9.84 14.53 32.94
C GLU A 100 -8.57 15.30 33.32
N LYS A 101 -7.80 15.76 32.33
CA LYS A 101 -6.53 16.46 32.55
C LYS A 101 -6.68 17.97 32.71
N LYS A 102 -7.89 18.53 32.58
CA LYS A 102 -8.19 19.97 32.61
C LYS A 102 -7.31 20.79 31.66
N ILE A 103 -7.07 20.25 30.45
CA ILE A 103 -6.22 20.88 29.43
C ILE A 103 -7.03 21.51 28.31
N THR A 104 -6.41 22.46 27.62
CA THR A 104 -7.03 23.08 26.44
C THR A 104 -7.19 22.08 25.29
N ARG A 105 -8.17 22.31 24.42
CA ARG A 105 -8.39 21.50 23.21
C ARG A 105 -7.12 21.38 22.35
N ARG A 106 -6.33 22.45 22.26
CA ARG A 106 -5.08 22.45 21.49
C ARG A 106 -4.05 21.52 22.10
N ALA A 107 -3.93 21.48 23.42
CA ALA A 107 -3.01 20.57 24.11
C ALA A 107 -3.44 19.11 23.92
N ALA A 108 -4.74 18.80 24.13
CA ALA A 108 -5.27 17.46 23.94
C ALA A 108 -5.13 16.95 22.49
N LEU A 109 -5.36 17.81 21.49
CA LEU A 109 -5.13 17.45 20.08
C LEU A 109 -3.64 17.22 19.76
N ARG A 110 -2.73 17.95 20.42
CA ARG A 110 -1.29 17.74 20.25
C ARG A 110 -0.86 16.38 20.82
N GLU A 111 -1.41 16.00 21.97
CA GLU A 111 -1.17 14.69 22.58
C GLU A 111 -1.71 13.56 21.70
N ALA A 112 -2.96 13.67 21.23
CA ALA A 112 -3.55 12.72 20.30
C ALA A 112 -2.75 12.62 18.98
N ALA A 113 -2.23 13.73 18.48
CA ALA A 113 -1.35 13.73 17.32
C ALA A 113 -0.01 13.06 17.62
N GLY A 114 0.52 13.17 18.84
CA GLY A 114 1.70 12.43 19.32
C GLY A 114 1.49 10.93 19.20
N TYR A 115 0.44 10.40 19.86
CA TYR A 115 0.09 8.97 19.78
C TYR A 115 -0.13 8.50 18.34
N ALA A 116 -0.86 9.27 17.54
CA ALA A 116 -1.08 8.92 16.14
C ALA A 116 0.22 8.89 15.33
N ASN A 117 1.20 9.75 15.62
CA ASN A 117 2.49 9.75 14.93
C ASN A 117 3.42 8.62 15.38
N GLU A 118 3.28 8.16 16.62
CA GLU A 118 4.00 7.01 17.17
C GLU A 118 3.48 5.69 16.58
N ILE A 119 2.15 5.54 16.52
CA ILE A 119 1.50 4.36 15.95
C ILE A 119 1.64 4.32 14.43
N ALA A 120 1.55 5.48 13.75
CA ALA A 120 1.57 5.51 12.29
C ALA A 120 2.97 5.23 11.75
N ALA A 121 3.21 3.97 11.36
CA ALA A 121 4.40 3.55 10.65
C ALA A 121 4.60 4.37 9.37
N ASN A 122 5.79 4.92 9.19
CA ASN A 122 6.18 5.56 7.93
C ASN A 122 6.69 4.49 6.95
N TYR A 123 5.77 3.77 6.31
CA TYR A 123 6.11 2.72 5.37
C TYR A 123 7.04 3.25 4.26
N SER A 124 8.14 2.54 4.04
CA SER A 124 9.10 2.84 2.99
C SER A 124 9.46 1.56 2.26
N TYR A 125 8.99 1.43 1.02
CA TYR A 125 9.28 0.27 0.18
C TYR A 125 10.79 0.01 0.04
N ALA A 126 11.59 1.08 -0.13
CA ALA A 126 13.03 0.97 -0.22
C ALA A 126 13.67 0.38 1.06
N PHE A 127 13.16 0.78 2.23
CA PHE A 127 13.62 0.24 3.49
C PHE A 127 13.22 -1.23 3.65
N VAL A 128 11.98 -1.58 3.28
CA VAL A 128 11.50 -2.98 3.30
C VAL A 128 12.32 -3.88 2.38
N ARG A 129 12.69 -3.42 1.18
CA ARG A 129 13.58 -4.18 0.27
C ARG A 129 14.99 -4.35 0.80
N PHE A 130 15.55 -3.28 1.37
CA PHE A 130 16.85 -3.38 2.02
C PHE A 130 16.81 -4.42 3.15
N LEU A 131 15.80 -4.34 4.01
CA LEU A 131 15.66 -5.22 5.16
C LEU A 131 15.38 -6.67 4.75
N GLU A 132 14.55 -6.93 3.73
CA GLU A 132 14.34 -8.27 3.18
C GLU A 132 15.67 -8.90 2.76
N ARG A 133 16.55 -8.17 2.06
CA ARG A 133 17.83 -8.72 1.63
C ARG A 133 18.70 -9.10 2.82
N VAL A 134 18.77 -8.23 3.83
CA VAL A 134 19.54 -8.46 5.06
C VAL A 134 18.98 -9.64 5.85
N LEU A 135 17.66 -9.69 6.04
CA LEU A 135 16.97 -10.74 6.78
C LEU A 135 17.03 -12.08 6.06
N THR A 136 16.86 -12.12 4.74
CA THR A 136 17.00 -13.36 3.96
C THR A 136 18.40 -13.95 4.12
N TRP A 137 19.45 -13.10 4.07
CA TRP A 137 20.82 -13.55 4.33
C TRP A 137 20.98 -14.09 5.75
N LEU A 138 20.42 -13.38 6.75
CA LEU A 138 20.49 -13.77 8.15
C LEU A 138 19.77 -15.11 8.41
N TRP A 139 18.58 -15.29 7.83
CA TRP A 139 17.78 -16.50 7.95
C TRP A 139 18.42 -17.70 7.30
N ASN A 140 18.97 -17.56 6.09
CA ASN A 140 19.71 -18.66 5.48
C ASN A 140 21.03 -18.98 6.20
N ARG A 141 21.51 -18.09 7.08
CA ARG A 141 22.72 -18.31 7.89
C ARG A 141 22.42 -18.96 9.24
N LEU A 142 21.29 -18.63 9.85
CA LEU A 142 20.89 -19.13 11.17
C LEU A 142 19.93 -20.33 11.10
N TYR A 143 19.20 -20.49 10.00
CA TYR A 143 18.15 -21.49 9.77
C TYR A 143 18.16 -22.00 8.32
N ASP A 144 17.35 -23.02 8.01
CA ASP A 144 17.10 -23.51 6.65
C ASP A 144 16.08 -22.64 5.88
N GLY A 145 16.18 -21.32 6.06
CA GLY A 145 15.30 -20.35 5.39
C GLY A 145 13.87 -20.30 5.94
N VAL A 146 12.96 -19.73 5.15
CA VAL A 146 11.54 -19.53 5.51
C VAL A 146 10.65 -20.14 4.43
N THR A 147 9.76 -21.06 4.82
CA THR A 147 8.76 -21.66 3.93
C THR A 147 7.39 -20.98 4.12
N VAL A 148 6.87 -20.37 3.05
CA VAL A 148 5.53 -19.77 3.04
C VAL A 148 4.57 -20.72 2.32
N GLY A 149 3.45 -21.05 2.95
CA GLY A 149 2.39 -21.87 2.36
C GLY A 149 1.09 -21.09 2.16
N HIS A 150 0.17 -21.66 1.38
CA HIS A 150 -1.23 -21.22 1.27
C HIS A 150 -1.43 -19.80 0.69
N LEU A 151 -0.48 -19.32 -0.12
CA LEU A 151 -0.57 -18.04 -0.81
C LEU A 151 -1.77 -17.96 -1.76
N GLU A 152 -2.11 -19.05 -2.44
CA GLU A 152 -3.23 -19.12 -3.39
C GLU A 152 -4.58 -18.86 -2.72
N THR A 153 -4.79 -19.39 -1.51
CA THR A 153 -6.01 -19.16 -0.73
C THR A 153 -6.12 -17.69 -0.31
N LEU A 154 -5.00 -17.07 0.06
CA LEU A 154 -4.96 -15.65 0.42
C LEU A 154 -5.33 -14.76 -0.76
N GLU A 155 -4.81 -15.04 -1.96
CA GLU A 155 -5.10 -14.27 -3.18
C GLU A 155 -6.59 -14.29 -3.54
N GLN A 156 -7.25 -15.44 -3.40
CA GLN A 156 -8.67 -15.59 -3.68
C GLN A 156 -9.53 -14.81 -2.67
N VAL A 157 -9.17 -14.88 -1.38
CA VAL A 157 -9.90 -14.19 -0.31
C VAL A 157 -9.67 -12.68 -0.33
N ALA A 158 -8.51 -12.21 -0.81
CA ALA A 158 -8.18 -10.79 -0.93
C ALA A 158 -9.15 -10.01 -1.85
N GLN A 159 -9.79 -10.69 -2.81
CA GLN A 159 -10.68 -10.04 -3.76
C GLN A 159 -11.98 -9.62 -3.07
N GLY A 160 -12.08 -8.33 -2.73
CA GLY A 160 -13.29 -7.74 -2.16
C GLY A 160 -13.33 -7.71 -0.63
N ASN A 161 -12.34 -8.28 0.06
CA ASN A 161 -12.24 -8.26 1.52
C ASN A 161 -11.01 -7.47 2.00
N GLU A 162 -11.09 -6.89 3.19
CA GLU A 162 -9.94 -6.32 3.88
C GLU A 162 -9.21 -7.40 4.67
N ILE A 163 -7.91 -7.60 4.37
CA ILE A 163 -7.10 -8.59 5.06
C ILE A 163 -6.50 -7.95 6.31
N VAL A 164 -6.86 -8.48 7.48
CA VAL A 164 -6.23 -8.12 8.76
C VAL A 164 -5.22 -9.19 9.12
N TYR A 165 -3.93 -8.85 9.05
CA TYR A 165 -2.87 -9.72 9.52
C TYR A 165 -2.81 -9.70 11.04
N VAL A 166 -3.18 -10.82 11.66
CA VAL A 166 -3.00 -11.04 13.10
C VAL A 166 -1.80 -11.95 13.28
N PRO A 167 -0.68 -11.46 13.80
CA PRO A 167 0.47 -12.31 14.01
C PRO A 167 0.18 -13.29 15.16
N CYS A 168 0.19 -14.59 14.84
CA CYS A 168 0.12 -15.66 15.83
C CYS A 168 1.54 -16.19 16.07
N HIS A 169 2.15 -15.80 17.19
CA HIS A 169 3.53 -16.14 17.49
C HIS A 169 3.66 -17.52 18.15
N ARG A 170 4.70 -18.27 17.75
CA ARG A 170 5.22 -19.40 18.55
C ARG A 170 6.61 -19.10 19.10
N SER A 171 7.32 -18.09 18.59
CA SER A 171 8.66 -17.70 19.04
C SER A 171 8.91 -16.18 19.01
N HIS A 172 9.93 -15.71 19.75
CA HIS A 172 10.38 -14.31 19.76
C HIS A 172 11.11 -13.86 18.47
N MET A 173 11.47 -14.79 17.59
CA MET A 173 12.13 -14.43 16.32
C MET A 173 11.13 -14.13 15.19
N ASP A 174 9.86 -14.48 15.39
CA ASP A 174 8.75 -14.24 14.46
C ASP A 174 8.40 -12.75 14.30
N TYR A 175 9.02 -11.85 15.09
CA TYR A 175 8.78 -10.40 15.04
C TYR A 175 9.62 -9.66 13.98
N LEU A 176 10.61 -10.32 13.37
CA LEU A 176 11.53 -9.74 12.38
C LEU A 176 11.12 -10.10 10.95
#